data_AF-A0A5C7LKY7-F1
#
_entry.id   AF-A0A5C7LKY7-F1
#
_cell.length_a   1.000
_cell.length_b   1.000
_cell.length_c   1.000
_cell.angle_alpha   90.00
_cell.angle_beta   90.00
_cell.angle_gamma   90.00
#
_symmetry.space_group_name_H-M   'P 1'
#
loop_
_entity.id
_entity.type
_entity.pdbx_description
1 polymer ?
#
loop_
_entity_poly.entity_id
_entity_poly.type
_entity_poly.pdbx_seq_one_letter_code
_entity_poly.pdbx_strand_id
1 'polypeptide(L)'
;MSDIKVVPSDSLSKPYDRRYVVIEESTGKVLDDAGGYGYKTPQKAHRGWAYKSKPKAERDKRDALKSQVRQWCSDHDSFMDDLMQEQLYTMKDGESFTAEDVRKLLKYHGLKPPFSVAELLRHM
;
A
#
# COMPACT_ATOMS: atom_id res chain seq x y z
N MET A 1 -13.45 -15.00 14.02
CA MET A 1 -12.59 -15.06 12.83
C MET A 1 -12.21 -16.53 12.68
N SER A 2 -12.46 -17.16 11.54
CA SER A 2 -11.91 -18.49 11.32
C SER A 2 -10.39 -18.39 11.34
N ASP A 3 -9.73 -19.28 12.08
CA ASP A 3 -8.28 -19.36 12.04
C ASP A 3 -7.83 -19.76 10.62
N ILE A 4 -6.79 -19.09 10.14
CA ILE A 4 -6.26 -19.30 8.80
C ILE A 4 -4.87 -19.89 8.89
N LYS A 5 -4.60 -20.86 8.01
CA LYS A 5 -3.31 -21.51 7.90
C LYS A 5 -2.74 -21.28 6.51
N VAL A 6 -1.44 -21.07 6.44
CA VAL A 6 -0.69 -21.02 5.18
C VAL A 6 0.02 -22.35 4.98
N VAL A 7 -0.26 -23.00 3.85
CA VAL A 7 0.26 -24.35 3.54
C VAL A 7 0.90 -24.38 2.16
N PRO A 8 1.91 -25.25 1.93
CA PRO A 8 2.37 -25.53 0.58
C PRO A 8 1.25 -26.18 -0.23
N SER A 9 1.20 -25.89 -1.52
CA SER A 9 0.26 -26.48 -2.48
C SER A 9 1.05 -27.35 -3.44
N ASP A 10 0.87 -28.67 -3.35
CA ASP A 10 1.58 -29.62 -4.22
C ASP A 10 1.15 -29.48 -5.69
N SER A 11 -0.12 -29.15 -5.94
CA SER A 11 -0.64 -28.93 -7.31
C SER A 11 -0.05 -27.70 -8.00
N LEU A 12 0.30 -26.66 -7.23
CA LEU A 12 0.88 -25.42 -7.76
C LEU A 12 2.41 -25.40 -7.66
N SER A 13 3.00 -26.27 -6.84
CA SER A 13 4.44 -26.31 -6.61
C SER A 13 5.17 -27.11 -7.69
N LYS A 14 6.42 -26.70 -7.96
CA LYS A 14 7.41 -27.48 -8.71
C LYS A 14 8.61 -27.78 -7.80
N PRO A 15 9.48 -28.75 -8.15
CA PRO A 15 10.61 -29.14 -7.30
C PRO A 15 11.46 -27.99 -6.74
N TYR A 16 11.63 -26.91 -7.52
CA TYR A 16 12.39 -25.72 -7.14
C TYR A 16 11.56 -24.43 -7.07
N ASP A 17 10.23 -24.53 -7.11
CA ASP A 17 9.31 -23.39 -7.08
C ASP A 17 8.09 -23.75 -6.22
N ARG A 18 8.28 -23.68 -4.90
CA ARG A 18 7.21 -23.96 -3.93
C ARG A 18 6.18 -22.84 -3.94
N ARG A 19 4.91 -23.24 -3.95
CA ARG A 19 3.75 -22.35 -3.93
C ARG A 19 2.93 -22.58 -2.69
N TYR A 20 2.44 -21.48 -2.12
CA TYR A 20 1.70 -21.47 -0.87
C TYR A 20 0.30 -20.91 -1.08
N VAL A 21 -0.68 -21.47 -0.39
CA VAL A 21 -2.08 -21.04 -0.40
C VAL A 21 -2.56 -20.81 1.03
N VAL A 22 -3.60 -20.00 1.18
CA VAL A 22 -4.27 -19.75 2.47
C VAL A 22 -5.50 -20.62 2.55
N ILE A 23 -5.63 -21.37 3.64
CA ILE A 23 -6.78 -22.23 3.90
C ILE A 23 -7.47 -21.84 5.21
N GLU A 24 -8.75 -22.17 5.32
CA GLU A 24 -9.46 -22.20 6.59
C GLU A 24 -8.99 -23.41 7.41
N GLU A 25 -8.56 -23.18 8.64
CA GLU A 25 -7.91 -24.22 9.45
C GLU A 25 -8.86 -25.38 9.80
N SER A 26 -10.13 -25.09 10.06
CA SER A 26 -11.12 -26.10 10.47
C SER A 26 -11.58 -27.00 9.33
N THR A 27 -11.69 -26.47 8.11
CA THR A 27 -12.27 -27.19 6.96
C THR A 27 -11.24 -27.60 5.92
N GLY A 28 -10.04 -27.01 5.94
CA GLY A 28 -9.05 -27.15 4.89
C GLY A 28 -9.41 -26.44 3.58
N LYS A 29 -10.52 -25.68 3.54
CA LYS A 29 -10.99 -24.98 2.34
C LYS A 29 -9.99 -23.89 1.94
N VAL A 30 -9.65 -23.83 0.65
CA VAL A 30 -8.81 -22.75 0.11
C VAL A 30 -9.57 -21.42 0.14
N LEU A 31 -9.00 -20.45 0.84
CA LEU A 31 -9.50 -19.08 0.96
C LEU A 31 -8.81 -18.14 -0.02
N ASP A 32 -7.53 -18.38 -0.31
CA ASP A 32 -6.74 -17.58 -1.26
C ASP A 32 -5.57 -18.37 -1.85
N ASP A 33 -5.58 -18.55 -3.17
CA ASP A 33 -4.55 -19.23 -3.94
C ASP A 33 -3.77 -18.28 -4.86
N ALA A 34 -3.83 -16.97 -4.61
CA ALA A 34 -3.28 -15.94 -5.48
C ALA A 34 -3.82 -16.00 -6.94
N GLY A 35 -5.07 -16.41 -7.12
CA GLY A 35 -5.70 -16.52 -8.44
C GLY A 35 -5.18 -17.73 -9.22
N GLY A 36 -4.94 -18.85 -8.53
CA GLY A 36 -4.43 -20.10 -9.10
C GLY A 36 -2.92 -20.18 -9.32
N TYR A 37 -2.14 -19.16 -8.95
CA TYR A 37 -0.67 -19.18 -9.09
C TYR A 37 0.09 -19.60 -7.82
N GLY A 38 -0.56 -19.46 -6.67
CA GLY A 38 0.04 -19.60 -5.35
C GLY A 38 1.11 -18.55 -5.05
N TYR A 39 1.27 -18.26 -3.76
CA TYR A 39 2.28 -17.34 -3.26
C TYR A 39 3.65 -17.99 -3.27
N LYS A 40 4.70 -17.23 -3.59
CA LYS A 40 6.09 -17.74 -3.57
C LYS A 40 6.63 -18.01 -2.16
N THR A 41 6.04 -17.37 -1.14
CA THR A 41 6.47 -17.55 0.25
C THR A 41 5.27 -17.50 1.19
N PRO A 42 5.35 -18.12 2.39
CA PRO A 42 4.28 -18.05 3.37
C PRO A 42 3.96 -16.62 3.82
N GLN A 43 4.99 -15.78 3.98
CA GLN A 43 4.83 -14.38 4.40
C GLN A 43 4.06 -13.58 3.35
N LYS A 44 4.26 -13.86 2.05
CA LYS A 44 3.48 -13.23 0.98
C LYS A 44 2.02 -13.67 1.03
N ALA A 45 1.74 -14.93 1.34
CA ALA A 45 0.37 -15.42 1.51
C ALA A 45 -0.33 -14.76 2.69
N HIS A 46 0.33 -14.68 3.86
CA HIS A 46 -0.22 -13.97 5.02
C HIS A 46 -0.52 -12.50 4.72
N ARG A 47 0.41 -11.79 4.06
CA ARG A 47 0.18 -10.38 3.68
C ARG A 47 -0.94 -10.22 2.66
N GLY A 48 -1.00 -11.11 1.67
CA GLY A 48 -2.07 -11.14 0.67
C GLY A 48 -3.44 -11.35 1.31
N TRP A 49 -3.55 -12.34 2.21
CA TRP A 49 -4.76 -12.58 2.96
C TRP A 49 -5.13 -11.42 3.86
N ALA A 50 -4.20 -10.91 4.66
CA ALA A 50 -4.44 -9.77 5.56
C ALA A 50 -4.94 -8.53 4.82
N TYR A 51 -4.55 -8.35 3.55
CA TYR A 51 -5.08 -7.29 2.70
C TYR A 51 -6.53 -7.57 2.25
N LYS A 52 -6.81 -8.79 1.78
CA LYS A 52 -8.13 -9.18 1.24
C LYS A 52 -9.20 -9.37 2.33
N SER A 53 -8.80 -9.83 3.51
CA SER A 53 -9.69 -10.11 4.64
C SER A 53 -10.09 -8.85 5.42
N LYS A 54 -9.57 -7.67 5.04
CA LYS A 54 -10.01 -6.40 5.64
C LYS A 54 -11.51 -6.19 5.45
N PRO A 55 -12.23 -5.77 6.52
CA PRO A 55 -13.64 -5.42 6.42
C PRO A 55 -13.88 -4.39 5.32
N LYS A 56 -15.02 -4.50 4.62
CA LYS A 56 -15.38 -3.58 3.54
C LYS A 56 -15.27 -2.11 3.98
N ALA A 57 -15.75 -1.78 5.17
CA ALA A 57 -15.68 -0.42 5.73
C ALA A 57 -14.24 0.12 5.85
N GLU A 58 -13.26 -0.72 6.25
CA GLU A 58 -11.85 -0.30 6.29
C GLU A 58 -11.29 -0.05 4.90
N ARG A 59 -11.65 -0.89 3.93
CA ARG A 59 -11.22 -0.73 2.52
C ARG A 59 -11.81 0.55 1.94
N ASP A 60 -13.10 0.78 2.15
CA ASP A 60 -13.81 1.96 1.67
C ASP A 60 -13.21 3.23 2.28
N LYS A 61 -12.87 3.23 3.58
CA LYS A 61 -12.17 4.36 4.23
C LYS A 61 -10.80 4.64 3.62
N ARG A 62 -10.00 3.60 3.36
CA ARG A 62 -8.69 3.74 2.70
C ARG A 62 -8.84 4.29 1.28
N ASP A 63 -9.80 3.78 0.51
CA ASP A 63 -10.01 4.19 -0.87
C ASP A 63 -10.56 5.63 -0.96
N ALA A 64 -11.41 6.03 -0.01
CA ALA A 64 -11.86 7.41 0.15
C ALA A 64 -10.70 8.36 0.48
N LEU A 65 -9.83 8.01 1.44
CA LEU A 65 -8.64 8.81 1.76
C LEU A 65 -7.72 8.95 0.54
N LYS A 66 -7.42 7.85 -0.16
CA LYS A 66 -6.60 7.88 -1.36
C LYS A 66 -7.19 8.79 -2.44
N SER A 67 -8.51 8.73 -2.63
CA SER A 67 -9.22 9.58 -3.59
C SER A 67 -9.19 11.05 -3.16
N GLN A 68 -9.35 11.34 -1.87
CA GLN A 68 -9.25 12.69 -1.31
C GLN A 68 -7.85 13.28 -1.50
N VAL A 69 -6.78 12.52 -1.26
CA VAL A 69 -5.41 13.00 -1.48
C VAL A 69 -5.19 13.33 -2.96
N ARG A 70 -5.59 12.45 -3.87
CA ARG A 70 -5.41 12.66 -5.31
C ARG A 70 -6.19 13.86 -5.84
N GLN A 71 -7.43 14.02 -5.40
CA GLN A 71 -8.21 15.18 -5.77
C GLN A 71 -7.55 16.46 -5.24
N TRP A 72 -7.11 16.46 -3.98
CA TRP A 72 -6.43 17.60 -3.40
C TRP A 72 -5.14 17.94 -4.15
N CYS A 73 -4.33 16.95 -4.55
CA CYS A 73 -3.15 17.18 -5.38
C CYS A 73 -3.51 17.84 -6.72
N SER A 74 -4.57 17.37 -7.39
CA SER A 74 -5.06 17.95 -8.65
C SER A 74 -5.65 19.36 -8.50
N ASP A 75 -6.14 19.71 -7.31
CA ASP A 75 -6.66 21.06 -7.04
C ASP A 75 -5.54 22.04 -6.67
N HIS A 76 -4.30 21.56 -6.47
CA HIS A 76 -3.16 22.34 -5.96
C HIS A 76 -1.90 22.13 -6.82
N ASP A 77 -2.04 22.23 -8.15
CA ASP A 77 -0.96 21.98 -9.12
C ASP A 77 0.31 22.78 -8.82
N SER A 78 0.22 24.06 -8.46
CA SER A 78 1.41 24.87 -8.15
C SER A 78 2.21 24.35 -6.96
N PHE A 79 1.52 23.81 -5.95
CA PHE A 79 2.19 23.17 -4.82
C PHE A 79 2.84 21.85 -5.23
N MET A 80 2.18 21.08 -6.12
CA MET A 80 2.71 19.82 -6.62
C MET A 80 3.94 20.04 -7.50
N ASP A 81 3.94 21.07 -8.34
CA ASP A 81 5.09 21.47 -9.15
C ASP A 81 6.29 21.83 -8.27
N ASP A 82 6.10 22.71 -7.29
CA ASP A 82 7.16 23.11 -6.36
C ASP A 82 7.66 21.91 -5.53
N LEU A 83 6.75 21.02 -5.10
CA LEU A 83 7.11 19.80 -4.38
C LEU A 83 7.96 18.85 -5.24
N MET A 84 7.55 18.61 -6.49
CA MET A 84 8.31 17.76 -7.42
C MET A 84 9.67 18.38 -7.75
N GLN A 85 9.72 19.70 -7.88
CA GLN A 85 10.95 20.45 -8.13
C GLN A 85 11.92 20.31 -6.95
N GLU A 86 11.49 20.61 -5.73
CA GLU A 86 12.33 20.47 -4.54
C GLU A 86 12.82 19.03 -4.36
N GLN A 87 11.94 18.03 -4.53
CA GLN A 87 12.34 16.62 -4.44
C GLN A 87 13.45 16.29 -5.45
N LEU A 88 13.35 16.75 -6.69
CA LEU A 88 14.36 16.52 -7.72
C LEU A 88 15.70 17.18 -7.37
N TYR A 89 15.69 18.42 -6.88
CA TYR A 89 16.91 19.14 -6.51
C TYR A 89 17.59 18.52 -5.29
N THR A 90 16.85 18.20 -4.22
CA THR A 90 17.41 17.53 -3.03
C THR A 90 18.09 16.21 -3.41
N MET A 91 17.44 15.41 -4.26
CA MET A 91 18.00 14.14 -4.72
C MET A 91 19.22 14.32 -5.63
N LYS A 92 19.25 15.38 -6.45
CA LYS A 92 20.40 15.71 -7.30
C LYS A 92 21.63 16.07 -6.47
N ASP A 93 21.43 16.69 -5.32
CA ASP A 93 22.50 17.06 -4.40
C ASP A 93 22.94 15.90 -3.49
N GLY A 94 22.37 14.70 -3.68
CA GLY A 94 22.68 13.49 -2.91
C GLY A 94 22.02 13.46 -1.53
N GLU A 95 21.07 14.35 -1.28
CA GLU A 95 20.33 14.44 -0.03
C GLU A 95 18.98 13.68 -0.12
N SER A 96 18.36 13.46 1.04
CA SER A 96 17.06 12.79 1.12
C SER A 96 15.94 13.80 1.31
N PHE A 97 14.95 13.78 0.43
CA PHE A 97 13.72 14.56 0.60
C PHE A 97 12.88 14.02 1.76
N THR A 98 12.51 14.88 2.72
CA THR A 98 11.88 14.48 3.98
C THR A 98 10.47 15.02 4.14
N ALA A 99 9.74 14.48 5.12
CA ALA A 99 8.43 15.02 5.51
C ALA A 99 8.52 16.46 6.09
N GLU A 100 9.69 16.93 6.51
CA GLU A 100 9.87 18.31 6.95
C GLU A 100 9.86 19.28 5.78
N ASP A 101 10.45 18.89 4.64
CA ASP A 101 10.49 19.71 3.43
C ASP A 101 9.08 19.93 2.87
N VAL A 102 8.27 18.87 2.87
CA VAL A 102 6.83 18.97 2.55
C VAL A 102 6.11 19.92 3.51
N ARG A 103 6.41 19.88 4.82
CA ARG A 103 5.79 20.81 5.79
C ARG A 103 6.20 22.27 5.54
N LYS A 104 7.45 22.52 5.16
CA LYS A 104 7.96 23.85 4.80
C LYS A 104 7.24 24.37 3.55
N LEU A 105 7.09 23.54 2.52
CA LEU A 105 6.35 23.89 1.31
C LEU A 105 4.87 24.17 1.60
N LEU A 106 4.19 23.31 2.35
CA LEU A 106 2.79 23.55 2.74
C LEU A 106 2.62 24.90 3.46
N LYS A 107 3.56 25.24 4.35
CA LYS A 107 3.57 26.54 5.02
C LYS A 107 3.82 27.70 4.05
N TYR A 108 4.73 27.55 3.09
CA TYR A 108 5.03 28.55 2.07
C TYR A 108 3.80 28.87 1.20
N HIS A 109 3.06 27.84 0.76
CA HIS A 109 1.81 28.02 0.01
C HIS A 109 0.60 28.38 0.88
N GLY A 110 0.75 28.46 2.21
CA GLY A 110 -0.37 28.71 3.13
C GLY A 110 -1.41 27.60 3.18
N LEU A 111 -1.04 26.37 2.79
CA LEU A 111 -1.94 25.24 2.64
C LEU A 111 -2.02 24.38 3.92
N LYS A 112 -3.22 23.87 4.20
CA LYS A 112 -3.50 22.94 5.29
C LYS A 112 -4.35 21.78 4.75
N PRO A 113 -3.73 20.65 4.34
CA PRO A 113 -4.47 19.54 3.79
C PRO A 113 -5.35 18.88 4.87
N PRO A 114 -6.49 18.26 4.49
CA PRO A 114 -7.38 17.55 5.41
C PRO A 114 -6.85 16.16 5.83
N PHE A 115 -5.58 15.85 5.51
CA PHE A 115 -4.90 14.59 5.79
C PHE A 115 -3.45 14.88 6.22
N SER A 116 -2.78 13.88 6.78
CA SER A 116 -1.39 13.99 7.23
C SER A 116 -0.39 14.04 6.06
N VAL A 117 0.78 14.60 6.31
CA VAL A 117 1.91 14.57 5.35
C VAL A 117 2.31 13.15 4.96
N ALA A 118 2.20 12.19 5.88
CA ALA A 118 2.48 10.79 5.59
C ALA A 118 1.45 10.18 4.62
N GLU A 119 0.19 10.61 4.68
CA GLU A 119 -0.86 10.19 3.75
C GLU A 119 -0.70 10.88 2.39
N LEU A 120 -0.31 12.16 2.38
CA LEU A 120 0.06 12.88 1.17
C LEU A 120 1.17 12.14 0.41
N LEU A 121 2.33 11.93 1.04
CA LEU A 121 3.49 11.24 0.44
C LEU A 121 3.19 9.81 -0.03
N ARG A 122 2.18 9.16 0.57
CA ARG A 122 1.78 7.79 0.21
C ARG A 122 0.85 7.74 -1.02
N HIS A 123 0.11 8.81 -1.28
CA HIS A 123 -1.03 8.77 -2.21
C HIS A 123 -1.01 9.84 -3.30
N MET A 124 -0.09 10.82 -3.22
CA MET A 124 0.27 11.73 -4.30
C MET A 124 0.74 10.99 -5.55
#